data_AF-Q5ZZX5-F1
#
_entry.id   AF-Q5ZZX5-F1
#
_cell.length_a   1.000
_cell.length_b   1.000
_cell.length_c   1.000
_cell.angle_alpha   90.00
_cell.angle_beta   90.00
_cell.angle_gamma   90.00
#
_symmetry.space_group_name_H-M   'P 1'
#
loop_
_entity.id
_entity.type
_entity.pdbx_description
1 polymer ?
#
loop_
_entity_poly.entity_id
_entity_poly.type
_entity_poly.pdbx_seq_one_letter_code
_entity_poly.pdbx_strand_id
1 'polypeptide(L)' 'MKKHNLILFNVWGSSKDKIYKYVGWTQGYGKAPKRWFSIGNVQTLEKINPNAIQIIKEKLKLFSNLDDQR' A
#
# COMPACT_ATOMS: atom_id res chain seq x y z
N MET A 1 5.44 -6.78 19.43
CA MET A 1 5.37 -7.23 18.02
C MET A 1 6.57 -6.68 17.26
N LYS A 2 7.34 -7.50 16.53
CA LYS A 2 8.39 -6.97 15.63
C LYS A 2 7.70 -6.11 14.56
N LYS A 3 7.84 -4.78 14.66
CA LYS A 3 7.24 -3.83 13.71
C LYS A 3 7.95 -3.97 12.36
N HIS A 4 7.20 -4.06 11.27
CA HIS A 4 7.73 -4.19 9.92
C HIS A 4 7.42 -2.90 9.17
N ASN A 5 8.38 -2.39 8.39
CA ASN A 5 8.17 -1.21 7.56
C ASN A 5 6.96 -1.44 6.65
N LEU A 6 6.08 -0.44 6.59
CA LEU A 6 4.91 -0.49 5.71
C LEU A 6 5.36 -0.41 4.25
N ILE A 7 4.68 -1.16 3.41
CA ILE A 7 4.91 -1.20 1.97
C ILE A 7 3.59 -1.04 1.22
N LEU A 8 3.69 -0.43 0.03
CA LEU A 8 2.62 -0.32 -0.93
C LEU A 8 2.73 -1.44 -1.96
N PHE A 9 1.68 -2.22 -2.18
CA PHE A 9 1.66 -3.30 -3.16
C PHE A 9 0.32 -3.42 -3.88
N ASN A 10 0.31 -4.17 -4.97
CA ASN A 10 -0.87 -4.39 -5.80
C ASN A 10 -1.55 -5.70 -5.43
N VAL A 11 -2.88 -5.69 -5.47
CA VAL A 11 -3.72 -6.89 -5.42
C VAL A 11 -4.65 -6.86 -6.63
N TRP A 12 -4.66 -7.94 -7.38
CA TRP A 12 -5.60 -8.12 -8.47
C TRP A 12 -6.96 -8.54 -7.92
N GLY A 13 -8.02 -7.88 -8.36
CA GLY A 13 -9.39 -8.30 -8.06
C GLY A 13 -9.71 -9.65 -8.71
N SER A 14 -10.84 -10.24 -8.32
CA SER A 14 -11.29 -11.55 -8.81
C SER A 14 -11.39 -11.63 -10.34
N SER A 15 -11.68 -10.51 -10.99
CA SER A 15 -11.82 -10.38 -12.44
C SER A 15 -10.49 -10.08 -13.18
N LYS A 16 -9.34 -10.01 -12.49
CA LYS A 16 -7.96 -9.78 -13.01
C LYS A 16 -7.74 -8.55 -13.92
N ASP A 17 -8.76 -7.76 -14.14
CA ASP A 17 -8.85 -6.52 -14.91
C ASP A 17 -8.73 -5.26 -14.02
N LYS A 18 -8.93 -5.44 -12.71
CA LYS A 18 -8.89 -4.36 -11.71
C LYS A 18 -7.72 -4.53 -10.76
N ILE A 19 -6.86 -3.52 -10.69
CA ILE A 19 -5.76 -3.44 -9.74
C ILE A 19 -6.19 -2.59 -8.55
N TYR A 20 -5.99 -3.12 -7.36
CA TYR A 20 -6.19 -2.40 -6.11
C TYR A 20 -4.86 -2.14 -5.42
N LYS A 21 -4.71 -0.94 -4.84
CA LYS A 21 -3.57 -0.57 -4.00
C LYS A 21 -3.85 -0.92 -2.54
N TYR A 22 -2.90 -1.60 -1.92
CA TYR A 22 -2.94 -1.98 -0.51
C TYR A 22 -1.68 -1.53 0.21
N VAL A 23 -1.87 -1.16 1.48
CA VAL A 23 -0.78 -0.98 2.44
C VAL A 23 -0.71 -2.21 3.34
N GLY A 24 0.50 -2.60 3.70
CA GLY A 24 0.74 -3.71 4.59
C GLY A 24 2.23 -3.89 4.85
N TRP A 25 2.66 -5.09 5.19
CA TRP A 25 4.07 -5.36 5.49
C TRP A 25 4.57 -6.66 4.87
N THR A 26 5.88 -6.71 4.60
CA THR A 26 6.55 -7.93 4.13
C THR A 26 6.48 -9.03 5.17
N GLN A 27 6.36 -10.28 4.73
CA GLN A 27 6.40 -11.47 5.60
C GLN A 27 7.72 -12.25 5.47
N GLY A 28 8.70 -11.71 4.74
CA GLY A 28 9.96 -12.38 4.39
C GLY A 28 10.04 -12.75 2.91
N TYR A 29 11.21 -13.21 2.47
CA TYR A 29 11.50 -13.53 1.08
C TYR A 29 10.54 -14.62 0.54
N GLY A 30 10.01 -14.40 -0.66
CA GLY A 30 9.09 -15.33 -1.35
C GLY A 30 7.65 -15.37 -0.80
N LYS A 31 7.33 -14.60 0.25
CA LYS A 31 5.96 -14.56 0.81
C LYS A 31 5.22 -13.32 0.31
N ALA A 32 3.93 -13.49 0.04
CA ALA A 32 3.05 -12.37 -0.23
C ALA A 32 3.03 -11.41 0.98
N PRO A 33 2.93 -10.09 0.77
CA PRO A 33 2.77 -9.15 1.87
C PRO A 33 1.48 -9.42 2.66
N LYS A 34 1.56 -9.24 3.98
CA LYS A 34 0.35 -9.23 4.81
C LYS A 34 -0.39 -7.92 4.59
N ARG A 35 -1.66 -8.00 4.21
CA ARG A 35 -2.53 -6.85 3.97
C ARG A 35 -2.91 -6.20 5.30
N TRP A 36 -2.90 -4.87 5.34
CA TRP A 36 -3.42 -4.10 6.47
C TRP A 36 -4.71 -3.38 6.09
N PHE A 37 -4.66 -2.49 5.10
CA PHE A 37 -5.83 -1.79 4.59
C PHE A 37 -5.74 -1.52 3.09
N SER A 38 -6.91 -1.43 2.45
CA SER A 38 -7.06 -1.08 1.04
C SER A 38 -7.08 0.44 0.87
N ILE A 39 -6.37 0.95 -0.13
CA ILE A 39 -6.49 2.35 -0.55
C ILE A 39 -7.58 2.50 -1.61
N GLY A 40 -7.74 1.50 -2.48
CA GLY A 40 -8.76 1.51 -3.53
C GLY A 40 -8.25 1.06 -4.89
N ASN A 41 -9.12 1.18 -5.88
CA ASN A 41 -8.82 0.85 -7.27
C ASN A 41 -7.87 1.89 -7.88
N VAL A 42 -6.82 1.43 -8.56
CA VAL A 42 -5.79 2.28 -9.19
C VAL A 42 -6.41 3.27 -10.18
N GLN A 43 -7.27 2.80 -11.08
CA GLN A 43 -7.87 3.63 -12.13
C GLN A 43 -8.75 4.73 -11.52
N THR A 44 -9.49 4.42 -10.45
CA THR A 44 -10.28 5.43 -9.72
C THR A 44 -9.40 6.44 -9.01
N LEU A 45 -8.33 5.99 -8.34
CA LEU A 45 -7.40 6.88 -7.64
C LEU A 45 -6.71 7.85 -8.60
N GLU A 46 -6.25 7.36 -9.76
CA GLU A 46 -5.60 8.17 -10.80
C GLU A 46 -6.56 9.18 -11.44
N LYS A 47 -7.85 8.82 -11.59
CA LYS A 47 -8.89 9.75 -12.06
C LYS A 47 -9.15 10.89 -11.08
N ILE A 48 -9.09 10.62 -9.78
CA ILE A 48 -9.26 11.64 -8.74
C ILE A 48 -8.03 12.53 -8.68
N ASN A 49 -6.84 11.93 -8.70
CA ASN A 49 -5.57 12.64 -8.73
C ASN A 49 -4.51 11.77 -9.43
N PRO A 50 -3.94 12.21 -10.57
CA PRO A 50 -2.96 11.43 -11.32
C PRO A 50 -1.70 11.11 -10.50
N ASN A 51 -1.42 11.88 -9.45
CA ASN A 51 -0.27 11.70 -8.58
C ASN A 51 -0.60 10.93 -7.29
N ALA A 52 -1.83 10.44 -7.10
CA ALA A 52 -2.28 9.82 -5.85
C ALA A 52 -1.32 8.72 -5.36
N ILE A 53 -0.93 7.81 -6.26
CA ILE A 53 -0.06 6.68 -5.93
C ILE A 53 1.34 7.14 -5.53
N GLN A 54 1.88 8.16 -6.20
CA GLN A 54 3.21 8.70 -5.88
C GLN A 54 3.18 9.39 -4.52
N ILE A 55 2.16 10.21 -4.26
CA ILE A 55 1.96 10.88 -2.97
C ILE A 55 1.91 9.84 -1.85
N ILE A 56 1.13 8.77 -2.02
CA ILE A 56 1.05 7.69 -1.02
C ILE A 56 2.41 7.01 -0.82
N LYS A 57 3.14 6.71 -1.90
CA LYS A 57 4.46 6.09 -1.83
C LYS A 57 5.46 6.98 -1.08
N GLU A 58 5.45 8.27 -1.33
CA GLU A 58 6.29 9.25 -0.62
C GLU A 58 5.90 9.35 0.85
N LYS A 59 4.60 9.46 1.14
CA LYS A 59 4.10 9.47 2.52
C LYS A 59 4.47 8.19 3.27
N LEU A 60 4.39 7.01 2.64
CA LEU A 60 4.79 5.74 3.25
C LEU A 60 6.30 5.63 3.50
N LYS A 61 7.14 6.20 2.63
CA LYS A 61 8.60 6.29 2.90
C LYS A 61 8.90 7.16 4.11
N LEU A 62 8.11 8.23 4.27
CA LEU A 62 8.22 9.17 5.38
C LEU A 62 7.55 8.64 6.64
N PHE A 63 6.59 7.73 6.51
CA PHE A 63 5.86 7.09 7.61
C PHE A 63 6.82 6.15 8.35
N SER A 64 7.56 6.74 9.27
CA SER A 64 8.46 6.06 10.17
C SER A 64 7.71 5.69 11.45
N ASN A 65 8.29 4.82 12.28
CA ASN A 65 7.71 4.48 13.59
C ASN A 65 7.54 5.71 14.52
N LEU A 66 8.16 6.86 14.22
CA LEU A 66 8.01 8.09 14.98
C LEU A 66 6.67 8.78 14.70
N ASP A 67 6.10 8.58 13.52
CA ASP A 67 4.80 9.14 13.14
C ASP A 67 3.62 8.38 13.78
N ASP A 68 3.83 7.12 14.16
CA ASP A 68 2.87 6.22 14.83
C ASP A 68 2.82 6.43 16.37
N GLN A 69 3.63 7.34 16.93
CA GLN A 69 3.74 7.59 18.38
C GLN A 69 2.93 8.80 18.89
N ARG A 70 2.05 9.39 18.08
CA ARG A 70 1.19 10.52 18.49
C ARG A 70 -0.26 10.12 18.62
#